data_AF-X1MZL2-F1
#
_entry.id   AF-X1MZL2-F1
#
_cell.length_a   1.000
_cell.length_b   1.000
_cell.length_c   1.000
_cell.angle_alpha   90.00
_cell.angle_beta   90.00
_cell.angle_gamma   90.00
#
_symmetry.space_group_name_H-M   'P 1'
#
loop_
_entity.id
_entity.type
_entity.pdbx_description
1 polymer ?
#
loop_
_entity_poly.entity_id
_entity_poly.type
_entity_poly.pdbx_seq_one_letter_code
_entity_poly.pdbx_strand_id
1 'polypeptide(L)' 'MDLIQQKFVSVFSAYQVTTQARPDGGVLLTLRAADNKVTRRVLTYAQLHNAEQLSWAISAIRRDLAEQASELPV' A
#
# COMPACT_ATOMS: atom_id res chain seq x y z
N MET A 1 -14.38 8.45 8.20
CA MET A 1 -13.58 7.70 7.20
C MET A 1 -12.19 8.31 7.20
N ASP A 2 -11.15 7.48 7.30
CA ASP A 2 -9.76 7.95 7.38
C ASP A 2 -9.28 8.43 6.00
N LEU A 3 -8.77 9.67 5.92
CA LEU A 3 -8.28 10.29 4.67
C LEU A 3 -7.14 9.48 4.04
N ILE A 4 -6.29 8.84 4.86
CA ILE A 4 -5.19 8.05 4.34
C ILE A 4 -5.69 6.76 3.69
N GLN A 5 -6.73 6.16 4.27
CA GLN A 5 -7.35 4.96 3.73
C GLN A 5 -8.03 5.26 2.39
N GLN A 6 -8.78 6.36 2.30
CA GLN A 6 -9.42 6.78 1.05
C GLN A 6 -8.40 7.02 -0.06
N LYS A 7 -7.27 7.67 0.27
CA LYS A 7 -6.18 7.87 -0.68
C LYS A 7 -5.65 6.54 -1.19
N PHE A 8 -5.34 5.58 -0.30
CA PHE A 8 -4.84 4.27 -0.72
C PHE A 8 -5.86 3.44 -1.50
N VAL A 9 -7.14 3.52 -1.16
CA VAL A 9 -8.23 2.93 -1.98
C VAL A 9 -8.23 3.52 -3.39
N SER A 10 -8.01 4.82 -3.53
CA SER A 10 -7.96 5.48 -4.84
C SER A 10 -6.74 5.05 -5.67
N VAL A 11 -5.55 4.99 -5.08
CA VAL A 11 -4.33 4.60 -5.84
C VAL A 11 -4.21 3.09 -6.10
N PHE A 12 -4.81 2.25 -5.26
CA PHE A 12 -4.79 0.79 -5.39
C PHE A 12 -6.20 0.23 -5.61
N SER A 13 -6.96 0.83 -6.53
CA SER A 13 -8.38 0.50 -6.77
C SER A 13 -8.66 -0.95 -7.17
N ALA A 14 -7.65 -1.69 -7.67
CA ALA A 14 -7.75 -3.11 -8.00
C ALA A 14 -7.63 -4.05 -6.78
N TYR A 15 -7.37 -3.51 -5.59
CA TYR A 15 -7.11 -4.28 -4.37
C TYR A 15 -8.12 -3.93 -3.29
N GLN A 16 -8.44 -4.89 -2.43
CA GLN A 16 -9.08 -4.60 -1.16
C GLN A 16 -8.05 -3.96 -0.23
N VAL A 17 -8.27 -2.70 0.13
CA VAL A 17 -7.34 -1.89 0.93
C VAL A 17 -7.80 -1.80 2.39
N THR A 18 -6.90 -2.10 3.31
CA THR A 18 -7.08 -1.84 4.74
C THR A 18 -5.85 -1.17 5.33
N THR A 19 -6.06 -0.26 6.26
CA THR A 19 -5.01 0.49 6.95
C THR A 19 -5.17 0.32 8.44
N GLN A 20 -4.07 0.01 9.14
CA GLN A 20 -4.04 -0.02 10.60
C GLN A 20 -3.02 1.00 11.10
N ALA A 21 -3.47 1.95 11.91
CA ALA A 21 -2.59 2.92 12.55
C ALA A 21 -1.61 2.21 13.50
N ARG A 22 -0.37 2.72 13.55
CA ARG A 22 0.69 2.22 14.42
C ARG A 22 1.01 3.26 15.51
N PRO A 23 1.48 2.84 16.70
CA PRO A 23 1.80 3.76 17.79
C PRO A 23 2.88 4.81 17.46
N ASP A 24 3.72 4.54 16.46
CA ASP A 24 4.75 5.45 15.96
C ASP A 24 4.21 6.51 14.97
N GLY A 25 2.89 6.61 14.82
CA GLY A 25 2.24 7.49 13.84
C GLY A 25 2.34 6.99 12.39
N GLY A 26 2.90 5.80 12.17
CA GLY A 26 2.88 5.12 10.89
C GLY A 26 1.58 4.37 10.63
N VAL A 27 1.53 3.70 9.49
CA VAL A 27 0.39 2.85 9.08
C VAL A 27 0.91 1.52 8.56
N LEU A 28 0.26 0.42 8.96
CA LEU A 28 0.36 -0.86 8.27
C LEU A 28 -0.70 -0.89 7.17
N LEU A 29 -0.26 -0.80 5.92
CA LEU A 29 -1.09 -0.95 4.74
C LEU A 29 -1.18 -2.43 4.38
N THR A 30 -2.40 -2.94 4.21
CA THR A 30 -2.65 -4.28 3.70
C THR A 30 -3.47 -4.19 2.42
N LEU A 31 -2.91 -4.78 1.36
CA LEU A 31 -3.51 -4.89 0.04
C LEU A 31 -3.83 -6.37 -0.21
N ARG A 32 -5.08 -6.67 -0.56
CA ARG A 32 -5.49 -8.02 -0.98
C ARG A 32 -5.95 -8.00 -2.43
N ALA A 33 -5.30 -8.81 -3.26
CA ALA A 33 -5.66 -9.00 -4.67
C ALA A 33 -6.85 -9.96 -4.82
N ALA A 34 -7.42 -10.01 -6.03
CA ALA A 34 -8.58 -10.85 -6.35
C ALA A 34 -8.31 -12.36 -6.21
N ASP A 35 -7.05 -12.78 -6.37
CA ASP A 35 -6.56 -14.15 -6.16
C ASP A 35 -6.30 -14.47 -4.67
N ASN A 36 -6.72 -13.58 -3.75
CA ASN A 36 -6.44 -13.61 -2.31
C ASN A 36 -4.96 -13.45 -1.93
N LYS A 37 -4.05 -13.10 -2.85
CA LYS A 37 -2.67 -12.74 -2.48
C LYS A 37 -2.70 -11.47 -1.63
N VAL A 38 -2.05 -11.53 -0.47
CA VAL A 38 -2.01 -10.42 0.49
C VAL A 38 -0.60 -9.85 0.55
N THR A 39 -0.49 -8.54 0.28
CA THR A 39 0.75 -7.78 0.41
C THR A 39 0.60 -6.79 1.55
N ARG A 40 1.55 -6.80 2.49
CA ARG A 40 1.58 -5.90 3.65
C ARG A 40 2.79 -4.99 3.58
N ARG A 41 2.58 -3.70 3.80
CA ARG A 41 3.61 -2.68 3.72
C ARG A 41 3.52 -1.74 4.91
N VAL A 42 4.66 -1.52 5.56
CA VAL A 42 4.78 -0.57 6.66
C VAL A 42 5.11 0.79 6.06
N LEU A 43 4.32 1.79 6.42
CA LEU A 43 4.55 3.19 6.10
C LEU A 43 4.88 3.94 7.38
N THR A 44 6.00 4.64 7.37
CA THR A 44 6.45 5.47 8.49
C THR A 44 5.67 6.78 8.55
N TYR A 45 5.65 7.41 9.72
CA TYR A 45 5.09 8.75 9.87
C TYR A 45 5.66 9.74 8.85
N ALA A 46 6.98 9.72 8.63
CA ALA A 46 7.67 10.59 7.67
C ALA A 46 7.16 10.39 6.23
N GLN A 47 7.00 9.14 5.79
CA GLN A 47 6.46 8.83 4.47
C GLN A 47 5.01 9.26 4.32
N LEU A 48 4.20 9.24 5.38
CA LEU A 48 2.80 9.65 5.34
C LEU A 48 2.62 11.17 5.32
N HIS A 49 3.55 11.91 5.93
CA HIS A 49 3.46 13.36 6.12
C HIS A 49 4.37 14.18 5.19
N ASN A 50 5.10 13.52 4.29
CA ASN A 50 5.87 14.16 3.24
C ASN A 50 5.39 13.68 1.86
N ALA A 51 4.92 14.61 1.02
CA ALA A 51 4.30 14.29 -0.27
C ALA A 51 5.24 13.56 -1.24
N GLU A 52 6.53 13.91 -1.26
CA GLU A 52 7.54 13.28 -2.11
C GLU A 52 7.81 11.84 -1.64
N GLN A 53 8.05 11.66 -0.34
CA GLN A 53 8.27 10.34 0.25
C GLN A 53 7.04 9.43 0.09
N LEU A 54 5.82 9.99 0.20
CA LEU A 54 4.59 9.25 -0.03
C LEU A 54 4.48 8.79 -1.49
N SER A 55 4.81 9.66 -2.44
CA SER A 55 4.82 9.35 -3.87
C SER A 55 5.81 8.22 -4.20
N TRP A 56 7.02 8.28 -3.62
CA TRP A 56 8.02 7.23 -3.75
C TRP A 56 7.57 5.92 -3.11
N ALA A 57 6.98 5.96 -1.91
CA ALA A 57 6.45 4.78 -1.24
C ALA A 57 5.35 4.11 -2.09
N ILE A 58 4.41 4.88 -2.63
CA ILE A 58 3.37 4.36 -3.53
C ILE A 58 4.00 3.73 -4.78
N SER A 59 4.98 4.39 -5.39
CA SER A 59 5.66 3.89 -6.59
C SER A 59 6.42 2.59 -6.34
N ALA A 60 7.10 2.47 -5.20
CA ALA A 60 7.77 1.25 -4.78
C ALA A 60 6.77 0.11 -4.58
N ILE A 61 5.66 0.38 -3.88
CA ILE A 61 4.61 -0.63 -3.67
C ILE A 61 4.02 -1.10 -5.00
N ARG A 62 3.75 -0.19 -5.95
CA ARG A 62 3.27 -0.56 -7.29
C ARG A 62 4.25 -1.47 -8.03
N ARG A 63 5.54 -1.20 -7.92
CA ARG A 63 6.59 -2.02 -8.53
C ARG A 63 6.60 -3.42 -7.91
N ASP A 64 6.61 -3.50 -6.59
CA ASP A 64 6.60 -4.78 -5.87
C ASP A 64 5.38 -5.63 -6.26
N LEU A 65 4.20 -5.01 -6.38
CA LEU A 65 2.97 -5.70 -6.80
C LEU A 65 3.06 -6.21 -8.25
N ALA A 66 3.69 -5.44 -9.15
CA ALA A 66 3.87 -5.85 -10.54
C ALA A 66 4.88 -7.01 -10.67
N GLU A 67 5.98 -6.97 -9.91
CA GLU A 67 6.94 -8.07 -9.84
C GLU A 67 6.26 -9.35 -9.31
N GLN A 68 5.48 -9.23 -8.23
CA GLN A 68 4.70 -10.32 -7.66
C GLN A 68 3.63 -10.91 -8.60
N ALA A 69 3.14 -10.13 -9.57
CA ALA A 69 2.19 -10.59 -10.59
C ALA A 69 2.92 -11.20 -11.81
N SER A 70 4.17 -10.83 -12.05
CA SER A 70 4.97 -11.34 -13.16
C SER A 70 5.53 -12.74 -12.93
N GLU A 71 5.52 -13.25 -11.69
CA GLU A 71 5.90 -14.63 -11.33
C GLU A 71 4.85 -15.68 -11.77
N LEU A 72 4.18 -15.46 -12.90
CA LEU A 72 3.29 -16.45 -13.51
C LEU A 72 4.12 -17.66 -13.97
N PRO A 73 3.67 -18.90 -13.69
CA PRO A 73 4.38 -20.11 -14.10
C PRO A 73 4.38 -20.21 -15.63
N VAL A 74 5.54 -20.57 -16.20
CA VAL A 74 5.67 -21.03 -17.59
C VAL A 74 4.96 -22.35 -17.83
#